data_AF-A0AA43FBI6-F1
#
_entry.id   AF-A0AA43FBI6-F1
#
_cell.length_a   1.000
_cell.length_b   1.000
_cell.length_c   1.000
_cell.angle_alpha   90.00
_cell.angle_beta   90.00
_cell.angle_gamma   90.00
#
_symmetry.space_group_name_H-M   'P 1'
#
loop_
_entity.id
_entity.type
_entity.pdbx_description
1 polymer ?
#
loop_
_entity_poly.entity_id
_entity_poly.type
_entity_poly.pdbx_seq_one_letter_code
_entity_poly.pdbx_strand_id
1 'polypeptide(L)'
;MTRSRAVTALLMLALVAASVPGVLVANAETELEKAERVAAETQRSRNVAESAYVADQAIASDLEIRLSVTLETYRRVNAELETLGLRLAGERADMDAIRGEVIALDNEAQQRAVGAYIRSLAVPGSSMFLSGTFESLSLANETIKRASELDESLFEQLDSRRADLAEHTLELQTGLDELALLNDELAAARVELEELFTQADARVAEAFRNLEAADQAFRAAQADLEEAQAKYRWTGSVEQWRWLVEKYFPLDRVDEALRVMACESRGNPNAKNPSSTATGLFQFLDGTWAWMSVMSGWGGHSRLDPEANTAVAAYLMDFSIRSGHPGGAWGHWECKP
;
A
#
# COMPACT_ATOMS: atom_id res chain seq x y z
N MET A 1 -26.36 -27.93 -26.60
CA MET A 1 -25.23 -28.01 -25.63
C MET A 1 -25.29 -26.75 -24.77
N THR A 2 -26.16 -26.51 -23.77
CA THR A 2 -26.82 -27.30 -22.71
C THR A 2 -25.87 -28.02 -21.76
N ARG A 3 -25.46 -27.29 -20.70
CA ARG A 3 -25.07 -27.67 -19.32
C ARG A 3 -24.35 -26.43 -18.72
N SER A 4 -24.60 -25.91 -17.52
CA SER A 4 -25.27 -26.44 -16.35
C SER A 4 -25.83 -25.29 -15.50
N ARG A 5 -27.12 -25.39 -15.14
CA ARG A 5 -27.77 -24.68 -14.03
C ARG A 5 -27.79 -25.67 -12.85
N ALA A 6 -27.28 -25.27 -11.68
CA ALA A 6 -27.55 -25.80 -10.33
C ALA A 6 -26.55 -25.05 -9.42
N VAL A 7 -26.97 -24.27 -8.42
CA VAL A 7 -27.59 -24.78 -7.20
C VAL A 7 -28.78 -23.93 -6.78
N THR A 8 -29.88 -24.66 -6.57
CA THR A 8 -31.18 -24.24 -6.06
C THR A 8 -31.27 -24.68 -4.58
N ALA A 9 -32.01 -23.90 -3.79
CA ALA A 9 -32.74 -24.31 -2.58
C ALA A 9 -31.94 -24.66 -1.30
N LEU A 10 -31.95 -23.72 -0.36
CA LEU A 10 -32.27 -24.00 1.05
C LEU A 10 -33.39 -23.01 1.44
N LEU A 11 -34.62 -23.41 1.15
CA LEU A 11 -35.64 -23.78 2.15
C LEU A 11 -35.73 -22.82 3.34
N MET A 12 -36.64 -21.85 3.15
CA MET A 12 -37.55 -21.35 4.16
C MET A 12 -37.98 -22.45 5.14
N LEU A 13 -37.54 -22.34 6.39
CA LEU A 13 -38.25 -22.90 7.52
C LEU A 13 -38.72 -21.72 8.38
N ALA A 14 -39.92 -21.23 8.07
CA ALA A 14 -40.64 -20.31 8.93
C ALA A 14 -41.07 -21.10 10.18
N LEU A 15 -40.25 -21.05 11.22
CA LEU A 15 -40.64 -21.52 12.55
C LEU A 15 -41.59 -20.47 13.12
N VAL A 16 -42.84 -20.88 13.33
CA VAL A 16 -43.82 -20.14 14.13
C VAL A 16 -43.30 -20.14 15.57
N ALA A 17 -42.59 -19.08 15.94
CA ALA A 17 -42.24 -18.79 17.32
C ALA A 17 -43.50 -18.26 18.01
N ALA A 18 -44.22 -19.15 18.69
CA ALA A 18 -45.11 -18.73 19.77
C ALA A 18 -44.22 -18.03 20.81
N SER A 19 -44.41 -16.73 20.95
CA SER A 19 -43.66 -15.82 21.82
C SER A 19 -43.93 -16.16 23.28
N VAL A 20 -43.10 -17.07 23.82
CA VAL A 20 -43.01 -17.26 25.27
C VAL A 20 -42.17 -16.11 25.84
N PRO A 21 -42.66 -15.38 26.85
CA PRO A 21 -42.09 -14.13 27.33
C PRO A 21 -40.64 -14.17 27.88
N GLY A 22 -40.14 -15.35 28.25
CA GLY A 22 -38.72 -15.53 28.58
C GLY A 22 -37.77 -15.44 27.38
N VAL A 23 -38.30 -15.54 26.15
CA VAL A 23 -37.48 -15.60 24.93
C VAL A 23 -36.95 -14.22 24.53
N LEU A 24 -37.65 -13.12 24.80
CA LEU A 24 -37.22 -11.79 24.31
C LEU A 24 -36.07 -11.17 25.11
N VAL A 25 -36.08 -11.30 26.43
CA VAL A 25 -34.95 -10.87 27.30
C VAL A 25 -33.76 -11.78 27.10
N ALA A 26 -33.99 -13.10 27.08
CA ALA A 26 -32.95 -14.07 26.77
C ALA A 26 -32.35 -13.80 25.38
N ASN A 27 -33.15 -13.42 24.38
CA ASN A 27 -32.65 -13.05 23.07
C ASN A 27 -31.85 -11.73 23.11
N ALA A 28 -32.30 -10.70 23.82
CA ALA A 28 -31.55 -9.43 23.91
C ALA A 28 -30.21 -9.60 24.65
N GLU A 29 -30.18 -10.40 25.71
CA GLU A 29 -28.97 -10.76 26.44
C GLU A 29 -28.02 -11.61 25.58
N THR A 30 -28.56 -12.58 24.83
CA THR A 30 -27.79 -13.42 23.89
C THR A 30 -27.21 -12.60 22.74
N GLU A 31 -27.97 -11.65 22.18
CA GLU A 31 -27.50 -10.75 21.12
C GLU A 31 -26.42 -9.80 21.63
N LEU A 32 -26.55 -9.27 22.85
CA LEU A 32 -25.51 -8.45 23.48
C LEU A 32 -24.22 -9.26 23.70
N GLU A 33 -24.32 -10.46 24.29
CA GLU A 33 -23.16 -11.33 24.52
C GLU A 33 -22.47 -11.71 23.20
N LYS A 34 -23.26 -11.97 22.15
CA LYS A 34 -22.73 -12.22 20.80
C LYS A 34 -22.01 -10.98 20.24
N ALA A 35 -22.59 -9.80 20.34
CA ALA A 35 -21.97 -8.55 19.87
C ALA A 35 -20.68 -8.24 20.63
N GLU A 36 -20.65 -8.46 21.95
CA GLU A 36 -19.44 -8.30 22.78
C GLU A 36 -18.33 -9.25 22.36
N ARG A 37 -18.65 -10.52 22.09
CA ARG A 37 -17.68 -11.50 21.57
C ARG A 37 -17.10 -11.07 20.22
N VAL A 38 -17.96 -10.62 19.29
CA VAL A 38 -17.53 -10.16 17.96
C VAL A 38 -16.66 -8.90 18.07
N ALA A 39 -17.03 -7.93 18.90
CA ALA A 39 -16.22 -6.73 19.16
C ALA A 39 -14.85 -7.08 19.78
N ALA A 40 -14.80 -8.02 20.72
CA ALA A 40 -13.55 -8.49 21.31
C ALA A 40 -12.66 -9.24 20.30
N GLU A 41 -13.24 -10.07 19.44
CA GLU A 41 -12.52 -10.81 18.41
C GLU A 41 -11.96 -9.87 17.33
N THR A 42 -12.77 -8.93 16.83
CA THR A 42 -12.34 -7.92 15.86
C THR A 42 -11.28 -6.98 16.43
N GLN A 43 -11.37 -6.59 17.72
CA GLN A 43 -10.29 -5.85 18.39
C GLN A 43 -8.98 -6.64 18.43
N ARG A 44 -9.03 -7.95 18.72
CA ARG A 44 -7.83 -8.80 18.67
C ARG A 44 -7.28 -8.90 17.25
N SER A 45 -8.15 -9.09 16.25
CA SER A 45 -7.76 -9.13 14.84
C SER A 45 -7.08 -7.83 14.40
N ARG A 46 -7.62 -6.67 14.81
CA ARG A 46 -7.02 -5.35 14.60
C ARG A 46 -5.64 -5.24 15.24
N ASN A 47 -5.49 -5.65 16.51
CA ASN A 47 -4.19 -5.62 17.18
C ASN A 47 -3.17 -6.54 16.48
N VAL A 48 -3.60 -7.70 15.98
CA VAL A 48 -2.75 -8.60 15.19
C VAL A 48 -2.34 -7.92 13.88
N ALA A 49 -3.27 -7.29 13.14
CA ALA A 49 -2.97 -6.58 11.91
C ALA A 49 -2.02 -5.39 12.14
N GLU A 50 -2.19 -4.64 13.23
CA GLU A 50 -1.29 -3.56 13.63
C GLU A 50 0.11 -4.09 13.97
N SER A 51 0.19 -5.18 14.75
CA SER A 51 1.48 -5.82 15.05
C SER A 51 2.16 -6.39 13.82
N ALA A 52 1.39 -6.93 12.86
CA ALA A 52 1.89 -7.44 11.60
C ALA A 52 2.40 -6.31 10.70
N TYR A 53 1.70 -5.16 10.66
CA TYR A 53 2.17 -3.97 9.96
C TYR A 53 3.53 -3.47 10.52
N VAL A 54 3.67 -3.41 11.85
CA VAL A 54 4.95 -3.05 12.49
C VAL A 54 6.02 -4.11 12.25
N ALA A 55 5.67 -5.40 12.27
CA ALA A 55 6.59 -6.48 11.97
C ALA A 55 7.03 -6.48 10.51
N ASP A 56 6.15 -6.16 9.55
CA ASP A 56 6.48 -6.02 8.14
C ASP A 56 7.41 -4.84 7.89
N GLN A 57 7.28 -3.75 8.67
CA GLN A 57 8.29 -2.68 8.69
C GLN A 57 9.66 -3.17 9.20
N ALA A 58 9.71 -4.20 10.06
CA ALA A 58 10.97 -4.80 10.52
C ALA A 58 11.50 -5.90 9.56
N ILE A 59 10.63 -6.65 8.89
CA ILE A 59 10.96 -7.63 7.83
C ILE A 59 11.44 -6.91 6.55
N ALA A 60 11.22 -5.60 6.46
CA ALA A 60 11.91 -4.74 5.49
C ALA A 60 13.45 -4.85 5.57
N SER A 61 14.02 -5.44 6.63
CA SER A 61 15.47 -5.68 6.75
C SER A 61 16.09 -6.47 5.59
N ASP A 62 15.47 -7.54 5.08
CA ASP A 62 16.03 -8.29 3.94
C ASP A 62 16.06 -7.44 2.66
N LEU A 63 14.96 -6.74 2.41
CA LEU A 63 14.82 -5.86 1.25
C LEU A 63 15.74 -4.63 1.37
N GLU A 64 15.91 -4.09 2.57
CA GLU A 64 16.83 -2.99 2.88
C GLU A 64 18.29 -3.40 2.72
N ILE A 65 18.65 -4.62 3.14
CA ILE A 65 19.98 -5.20 2.91
C ILE A 65 20.22 -5.32 1.40
N ARG A 66 19.29 -5.92 0.65
CA ARG A 66 19.42 -6.08 -0.80
C ARG A 66 19.51 -4.71 -1.51
N LEU A 67 18.64 -3.77 -1.14
CA LEU A 67 18.65 -2.41 -1.68
C LEU A 67 20.00 -1.72 -1.41
N SER A 68 20.53 -1.84 -0.20
CA SER A 68 21.81 -1.26 0.19
C SER A 68 22.95 -1.86 -0.63
N VAL A 69 22.98 -3.18 -0.76
CA VAL A 69 23.99 -3.89 -1.57
C VAL A 69 23.91 -3.46 -3.03
N THR A 70 22.73 -3.44 -3.65
CA THR A 70 22.59 -3.05 -5.06
C THR A 70 22.94 -1.58 -5.28
N LEU A 71 22.64 -0.69 -4.33
CA LEU A 71 23.07 0.72 -4.38
C LEU A 71 24.60 0.88 -4.26
N GLU A 72 25.25 0.07 -3.43
CA GLU A 72 26.71 0.02 -3.35
C GLU A 72 27.33 -0.48 -4.66
N THR A 73 26.77 -1.54 -5.26
CA THR A 73 27.17 -2.02 -6.58
C THR A 73 27.03 -0.92 -7.64
N TYR A 74 25.89 -0.23 -7.68
CA TYR A 74 25.64 0.89 -8.60
C TYR A 74 26.67 2.01 -8.45
N ARG A 75 27.00 2.40 -7.21
CA ARG A 75 28.01 3.43 -6.92
C ARG A 75 29.41 2.99 -7.34
N ARG A 76 29.77 1.74 -7.06
CA ARG A 76 31.06 1.16 -7.44
C ARG A 76 31.21 1.16 -8.97
N VAL A 77 30.23 0.61 -9.70
CA VAL A 77 30.26 0.53 -11.16
C VAL A 77 30.34 1.92 -11.80
N ASN A 78 29.61 2.92 -11.28
CA ASN A 78 29.75 4.29 -11.78
C ASN A 78 31.14 4.89 -11.56
N ALA A 79 31.77 4.65 -10.41
CA ALA A 79 33.13 5.12 -10.16
C ALA A 79 34.16 4.43 -11.07
N GLU A 80 33.96 3.13 -11.35
CA GLU A 80 34.76 2.37 -12.31
C GLU A 80 34.56 2.90 -13.74
N LEU A 81 33.33 3.20 -14.15
CA LEU A 81 33.02 3.82 -15.45
C LEU A 81 33.67 5.20 -15.61
N GLU A 82 33.65 6.04 -14.58
CA GLU A 82 34.33 7.35 -14.61
C GLU A 82 35.85 7.19 -14.78
N THR A 83 36.45 6.27 -14.02
CA THR A 83 37.89 5.98 -14.08
C THR A 83 38.28 5.43 -15.46
N LEU A 84 37.50 4.48 -15.98
CA LEU A 84 37.70 3.88 -17.29
C LEU A 84 37.54 4.91 -18.41
N GLY A 85 36.54 5.79 -18.32
CA GLY A 85 36.32 6.86 -19.28
C GLY A 85 37.52 7.82 -19.37
N LEU A 86 38.11 8.18 -18.22
CA LEU A 86 39.33 8.99 -18.17
C LEU A 86 40.53 8.26 -18.79
N ARG A 87 40.70 6.96 -18.50
CA ARG A 87 41.76 6.13 -19.09
C ARG A 87 41.63 6.07 -20.62
N LEU A 88 40.45 5.73 -21.13
CA LEU A 88 40.19 5.65 -22.57
C LEU A 88 40.40 6.99 -23.29
N ALA A 89 40.08 8.11 -22.64
CA ALA A 89 40.37 9.44 -23.18
C ALA A 89 41.89 9.72 -23.27
N GLY A 90 42.67 9.26 -22.28
CA GLY A 90 44.14 9.29 -22.30
C GLY A 90 44.71 8.46 -23.45
N GLU A 91 44.33 7.19 -23.54
CA GLU A 91 44.78 6.29 -24.61
C GLU A 91 44.53 6.88 -26.01
N ARG A 92 43.35 7.45 -26.22
CA ARG A 92 43.01 8.08 -27.49
C ARG A 92 43.91 9.29 -27.80
N ALA A 93 44.22 10.12 -26.80
CA ALA A 93 45.09 11.27 -26.98
C ALA A 93 46.52 10.83 -27.33
N ASP A 94 47.04 9.79 -26.68
CA ASP A 94 48.36 9.22 -26.95
C ASP A 94 48.43 8.59 -28.34
N MET A 95 47.40 7.83 -28.75
CA MET A 95 47.29 7.30 -30.11
C MET A 95 47.31 8.40 -31.18
N ASP A 96 46.58 9.50 -30.96
CA ASP A 96 46.53 10.61 -31.91
C ASP A 96 47.88 11.35 -31.99
N ALA A 97 48.60 11.47 -30.86
CA ALA A 97 49.97 11.99 -30.82
C ALA A 97 50.95 11.09 -31.59
N ILE A 98 50.95 9.77 -31.33
CA ILE A 98 51.82 8.80 -32.00
C ILE A 98 51.53 8.75 -33.50
N ARG A 99 50.26 8.81 -33.93
CA ARG A 99 49.90 8.91 -35.35
C ARG A 99 50.50 10.16 -36.00
N GLY A 100 50.48 11.29 -35.30
CA GLY A 100 51.13 12.52 -35.75
C GLY A 100 52.64 12.33 -35.96
N GLU A 101 53.32 11.67 -35.02
CA GLU A 101 54.75 11.33 -35.13
C GLU A 101 55.04 10.37 -36.29
N VAL A 102 54.24 9.31 -36.46
CA VAL A 102 54.37 8.35 -37.57
C VAL A 102 54.25 9.06 -38.93
N ILE A 103 53.27 9.95 -39.07
CA ILE A 103 53.08 10.73 -40.31
C ILE A 103 54.28 11.66 -40.55
N ALA A 104 54.81 12.29 -39.51
CA ALA A 104 55.98 13.17 -39.63
C ALA A 104 57.23 12.38 -40.06
N LEU A 105 57.49 11.23 -39.42
CA LEU A 105 58.61 10.34 -39.74
C LEU A 105 58.50 9.75 -41.16
N ASP A 106 57.30 9.35 -41.58
CA ASP A 106 57.06 8.82 -42.93
C ASP A 106 57.32 9.90 -44.00
N ASN A 107 56.83 11.12 -43.78
CA ASN A 107 57.10 12.25 -44.66
C ASN A 107 58.60 12.57 -44.75
N GLU A 108 59.31 12.53 -43.61
CA GLU A 108 60.76 12.71 -43.58
C GLU A 108 61.49 11.60 -44.35
N ALA A 109 61.09 10.34 -44.16
CA ALA A 109 61.63 9.19 -44.88
C ALA A 109 61.47 9.35 -46.40
N GLN A 110 60.26 9.73 -46.84
CA GLN A 110 59.96 9.97 -48.25
C GLN A 110 60.80 11.11 -48.84
N GLN A 111 60.91 12.23 -48.13
CA GLN A 111 61.73 13.36 -48.56
C GLN A 111 63.20 12.99 -48.68
N ARG A 112 63.75 12.23 -47.72
CA ARG A 112 65.13 11.74 -47.76
C ARG A 112 65.36 10.76 -48.91
N ALA A 113 64.45 9.81 -49.12
CA ALA A 113 64.52 8.85 -50.21
C ALA A 113 64.50 9.54 -51.59
N VAL A 114 63.57 10.49 -51.80
CA VAL A 114 63.51 11.30 -53.02
C VAL A 114 64.80 12.12 -53.19
N GLY A 115 65.31 12.73 -52.11
CA GLY A 115 66.56 13.49 -52.13
C GLY A 115 67.79 12.62 -52.47
N ALA A 116 67.88 11.41 -51.93
CA ALA A 116 68.93 10.44 -52.25
C ALA A 116 68.85 10.00 -53.71
N TYR A 117 67.65 9.74 -54.23
CA TYR A 117 67.41 9.40 -55.63
C TYR A 117 67.80 10.53 -56.60
N ILE A 118 67.40 11.78 -56.32
CA ILE A 118 67.78 12.92 -57.16
C ILE A 118 69.31 13.13 -57.13
N ARG A 119 69.94 13.01 -55.96
CA ARG A 119 71.41 13.10 -55.84
C ARG A 119 72.13 12.00 -56.62
N SER A 120 71.62 10.77 -56.62
CA SER A 120 72.23 9.69 -57.39
C SER A 120 72.11 9.90 -58.90
N LEU A 121 71.02 10.53 -59.38
CA LEU A 121 70.87 10.95 -60.77
C LEU A 121 71.74 12.16 -61.16
N ALA A 122 72.00 13.08 -60.22
CA ALA A 122 72.75 14.31 -60.45
C ALA A 122 74.28 14.12 -60.48
N VAL A 123 74.79 12.98 -60.00
CA VAL A 123 76.19 12.60 -60.23
C VAL A 123 76.31 12.11 -61.67
N PRO A 124 77.05 12.79 -62.56
CA PRO A 124 77.26 12.30 -63.91
C PRO A 124 77.98 10.95 -63.81
N GLY A 125 77.36 9.89 -64.31
CA GLY A 125 77.92 8.52 -64.33
C GLY A 125 79.27 8.39 -65.04
N SER A 126 79.78 9.46 -65.64
CA SER A 126 81.06 9.57 -66.33
C SER A 126 82.16 10.30 -65.55
N SER A 127 81.90 10.96 -64.41
CA SER A 127 82.95 11.71 -63.66
C SER A 127 83.38 11.09 -62.33
N MET A 128 82.59 10.20 -61.70
CA MET A 128 83.02 9.48 -60.48
C MET A 128 84.15 8.47 -60.73
N PHE A 129 84.36 8.04 -61.97
CA PHE A 129 85.42 7.09 -62.35
C PHE A 129 86.65 7.76 -63.00
N LEU A 130 86.65 9.09 -63.20
CA LEU A 130 87.72 9.77 -63.95
C LEU A 130 88.60 10.74 -63.15
N SER A 131 88.30 11.06 -61.88
CA SER A 131 89.23 11.77 -60.99
C SER A 131 89.70 10.87 -59.83
N GLY A 132 90.73 10.08 -60.09
CA GLY A 132 91.26 9.06 -59.17
C GLY A 132 92.06 9.58 -57.96
N THR A 133 91.57 10.57 -57.22
CA THR A 133 92.16 10.90 -55.90
C THR A 133 91.48 10.06 -54.81
N PHE A 134 92.28 9.29 -54.07
CA PHE A 134 91.85 8.40 -52.99
C PHE A 134 90.94 9.10 -51.95
N GLU A 135 91.18 10.39 -51.71
CA GLU A 135 90.37 11.22 -50.79
C GLU A 135 88.92 11.40 -51.27
N SER A 136 88.67 11.51 -52.58
CA SER A 136 87.32 11.67 -53.13
C SER A 136 86.48 10.39 -53.00
N LEU A 137 87.10 9.22 -53.12
CA LEU A 137 86.46 7.93 -52.90
C LEU A 137 86.16 7.67 -51.42
N SER A 138 87.06 8.08 -50.50
CA SER A 138 86.81 7.98 -49.06
C SER A 138 85.63 8.84 -48.62
N LEU A 139 85.56 10.09 -49.10
CA LEU A 139 84.47 11.00 -48.74
C LEU A 139 83.11 10.52 -49.30
N ALA A 140 83.10 9.96 -50.51
CA ALA A 140 81.89 9.38 -51.10
C ALA A 140 81.41 8.16 -50.30
N ASN A 141 82.32 7.25 -49.90
CA ASN A 141 81.98 6.07 -49.11
C ASN A 141 81.46 6.44 -47.71
N GLU A 142 82.09 7.43 -47.06
CA GLU A 142 81.63 7.94 -45.76
C GLU A 142 80.26 8.62 -45.85
N THR A 143 79.98 9.33 -46.95
CA THR A 143 78.67 9.97 -47.19
C THR A 143 77.56 8.93 -47.43
N ILE A 144 77.84 7.88 -48.21
CA ILE A 144 76.89 6.78 -48.44
C ILE A 144 76.63 6.02 -47.15
N LYS A 145 77.67 5.73 -46.36
CA LYS A 145 77.54 5.05 -45.07
C LYS A 145 76.70 5.86 -44.08
N ARG A 146 76.97 7.16 -43.92
CA ARG A 146 76.17 8.04 -43.05
C ARG A 146 74.73 8.15 -43.52
N ALA A 147 74.47 8.20 -44.84
CA ALA A 147 73.10 8.20 -45.36
C ALA A 147 72.37 6.89 -45.01
N SER A 148 73.02 5.74 -45.17
CA SER A 148 72.45 4.43 -44.80
C SER A 148 72.16 4.31 -43.31
N GLU A 149 73.08 4.74 -42.44
CA GLU A 149 72.90 4.71 -40.97
C GLU A 149 71.77 5.65 -40.53
N LEU A 150 71.67 6.84 -41.14
CA LEU A 150 70.63 7.81 -40.83
C LEU A 150 69.24 7.32 -41.27
N ASP A 151 69.16 6.59 -42.38
CA ASP A 151 67.93 5.97 -42.87
C ASP A 151 67.52 4.78 -41.98
N GLU A 152 68.48 3.94 -41.54
CA GLU A 152 68.24 2.83 -40.60
C GLU A 152 67.63 3.32 -39.28
N SER A 153 68.21 4.36 -38.67
CA SER A 153 67.68 4.93 -37.42
C SER A 153 66.27 5.54 -37.56
N LEU A 154 65.91 6.01 -38.75
CA LEU A 154 64.58 6.56 -39.02
C LEU A 154 63.55 5.44 -39.17
N PHE A 155 63.92 4.36 -39.89
CA PHE A 155 63.07 3.18 -40.02
C PHE A 155 62.86 2.47 -38.67
N GLU A 156 63.90 2.36 -37.84
CA GLU A 156 63.77 1.84 -36.47
C GLU A 156 62.80 2.67 -35.62
N GLN A 157 62.88 4.00 -35.70
CA GLN A 157 61.93 4.88 -35.01
C GLN A 157 60.51 4.71 -35.54
N LEU A 158 60.34 4.61 -36.86
CA LEU A 158 59.03 4.42 -37.48
C LEU A 158 58.40 3.08 -37.08
N ASP A 159 59.18 2.00 -37.08
CA ASP A 159 58.74 0.67 -36.67
C ASP A 159 58.39 0.64 -35.18
N SER A 160 59.20 1.28 -34.33
CA SER A 160 58.90 1.46 -32.91
C SER A 160 57.57 2.19 -32.71
N ARG A 161 57.36 3.32 -33.40
CA ARG A 161 56.11 4.10 -33.26
C ARG A 161 54.88 3.37 -33.79
N ARG A 162 55.03 2.55 -34.83
CA ARG A 162 53.95 1.68 -35.31
C ARG A 162 53.63 0.57 -34.32
N ALA A 163 54.64 0.02 -33.64
CA ALA A 163 54.44 -0.94 -32.57
C ALA A 163 53.70 -0.29 -31.39
N ASP A 164 54.14 0.88 -30.93
CA ASP A 164 53.47 1.65 -29.87
C ASP A 164 51.99 1.91 -30.23
N LEU A 165 51.71 2.33 -31.48
CA LEU A 165 50.33 2.56 -31.94
C LEU A 165 49.47 1.29 -31.92
N ALA A 166 50.05 0.14 -32.24
CA ALA A 166 49.35 -1.15 -32.21
C ALA A 166 49.05 -1.58 -30.76
N GLU A 167 49.97 -1.33 -29.83
CA GLU A 167 49.79 -1.57 -28.39
C GLU A 167 48.62 -0.73 -27.84
N HIS A 168 48.65 0.59 -28.03
CA HIS A 168 47.56 1.47 -27.59
C HIS A 168 46.20 1.13 -28.27
N THR A 169 46.23 0.65 -29.52
CA THR A 169 44.99 0.19 -30.19
C THR A 169 44.39 -1.02 -29.46
N LEU A 170 45.22 -1.95 -29.01
CA LEU A 170 44.79 -3.12 -28.26
C LEU A 170 44.29 -2.73 -26.86
N GLU A 171 44.96 -1.79 -26.19
CA GLU A 171 44.54 -1.27 -24.88
C GLU A 171 43.20 -0.54 -24.97
N LEU A 172 43.00 0.28 -26.00
CA LEU A 172 41.71 0.93 -26.28
C LEU A 172 40.60 -0.10 -26.51
N GLN A 173 40.86 -1.13 -27.32
CA GLN A 173 39.88 -2.20 -27.57
C GLN A 173 39.52 -2.94 -26.28
N THR A 174 40.52 -3.29 -25.47
CA THR A 174 40.32 -3.95 -24.17
C THR A 174 39.48 -3.09 -23.23
N GLY A 175 39.77 -1.78 -23.18
CA GLY A 175 38.98 -0.86 -22.37
C GLY A 175 37.55 -0.65 -22.88
N LEU A 176 37.31 -0.74 -24.19
CA LEU A 176 35.95 -0.72 -24.75
C LEU A 176 35.15 -1.98 -24.39
N ASP A 177 35.81 -3.14 -24.37
CA ASP A 177 35.19 -4.39 -23.92
C ASP A 177 34.86 -4.34 -22.42
N GLU A 178 35.77 -3.79 -21.60
CA GLU A 178 35.52 -3.53 -20.18
C GLU A 178 34.34 -2.56 -19.96
N LEU A 179 34.25 -1.51 -20.78
CA LEU A 179 33.15 -0.55 -20.74
C LEU A 179 31.79 -1.21 -21.05
N ALA A 180 31.77 -2.14 -22.02
CA ALA A 180 30.57 -2.89 -22.35
C ALA A 180 30.12 -3.76 -21.17
N LEU A 181 31.05 -4.46 -20.50
CA LEU A 181 30.76 -5.28 -19.33
C LEU A 181 30.21 -4.45 -18.15
N LEU A 182 30.82 -3.29 -17.86
CA LEU A 182 30.34 -2.40 -16.80
C LEU A 182 28.96 -1.82 -17.10
N ASN A 183 28.67 -1.51 -18.37
CA ASN A 183 27.34 -1.07 -18.77
C ASN A 183 26.28 -2.17 -18.61
N ASP A 184 26.62 -3.42 -18.93
CA ASP A 184 25.72 -4.56 -18.71
C ASP A 184 25.47 -4.79 -17.22
N GLU A 185 26.51 -4.68 -16.38
CA GLU A 185 26.38 -4.76 -14.92
C GLU A 185 25.51 -3.63 -14.35
N LEU A 186 25.68 -2.40 -14.84
CA LEU A 186 24.86 -1.25 -14.46
C LEU A 186 23.40 -1.44 -14.84
N ALA A 187 23.14 -1.97 -16.04
CA ALA A 187 21.79 -2.28 -16.51
C ALA A 187 21.13 -3.36 -15.65
N ALA A 188 21.86 -4.41 -15.28
CA ALA A 188 21.38 -5.45 -14.38
C ALA A 188 21.05 -4.90 -12.99
N ALA A 189 21.94 -4.11 -12.40
CA ALA A 189 21.73 -3.47 -11.09
C ALA A 189 20.49 -2.56 -11.11
N ARG A 190 20.27 -1.83 -12.21
CA ARG A 190 19.07 -0.98 -12.37
C ARG A 190 17.79 -1.80 -12.38
N VAL A 191 17.75 -2.90 -13.15
CA VAL A 191 16.57 -3.79 -13.20
C VAL A 191 16.29 -4.37 -11.83
N GLU A 192 17.32 -4.81 -11.10
CA GLU A 192 17.14 -5.32 -9.73
C GLU A 192 16.59 -4.25 -8.78
N LEU A 193 17.08 -3.00 -8.85
CA LEU A 193 16.55 -1.90 -8.04
C LEU A 193 15.06 -1.66 -8.33
N GLU A 194 14.67 -1.57 -9.60
CA GLU A 194 13.27 -1.38 -10.00
C GLU A 194 12.37 -2.52 -9.48
N GLU A 195 12.86 -3.75 -9.51
CA GLU A 195 12.16 -4.91 -8.96
C GLU A 195 12.03 -4.84 -7.43
N LEU A 196 13.11 -4.49 -6.71
CA LEU A 196 13.11 -4.34 -5.26
C LEU A 196 12.12 -3.25 -4.80
N PHE A 197 12.09 -2.10 -5.48
CA PHE A 197 11.11 -1.05 -5.17
C PHE A 197 9.67 -1.52 -5.41
N THR A 198 9.43 -2.23 -6.52
CA THR A 198 8.10 -2.78 -6.82
C THR A 198 7.65 -3.78 -5.75
N GLN A 199 8.56 -4.65 -5.28
CA GLN A 199 8.27 -5.60 -4.21
C GLN A 199 8.00 -4.88 -2.87
N ALA A 200 8.76 -3.83 -2.56
CA ALA A 200 8.55 -3.01 -1.36
C ALA A 200 7.16 -2.36 -1.37
N ASP A 201 6.81 -1.70 -2.47
CA ASP A 201 5.52 -1.02 -2.63
C ASP A 201 4.35 -2.00 -2.53
N ALA A 202 4.46 -3.18 -3.15
CA ALA A 202 3.44 -4.21 -3.09
C ALA A 202 3.19 -4.69 -1.65
N ARG A 203 4.26 -4.90 -0.87
CA ARG A 203 4.17 -5.31 0.54
C ARG A 203 3.54 -4.24 1.42
N VAL A 204 3.99 -3.00 1.31
CA VAL A 204 3.41 -1.88 2.08
C VAL A 204 1.94 -1.70 1.75
N ALA A 205 1.57 -1.79 0.46
CA ALA A 205 0.19 -1.69 0.02
C ALA A 205 -0.67 -2.84 0.57
N GLU A 206 -0.15 -4.06 0.64
CA GLU A 206 -0.85 -5.20 1.23
C GLU A 206 -1.06 -5.04 2.74
N ALA A 207 -0.01 -4.66 3.47
CA ALA A 207 -0.09 -4.43 4.91
C ALA A 207 -1.11 -3.32 5.24
N PHE A 208 -1.14 -2.24 4.45
CA PHE A 208 -2.12 -1.17 4.62
C PHE A 208 -3.56 -1.64 4.34
N ARG A 209 -3.79 -2.43 3.27
CA ARG A 209 -5.11 -3.00 2.98
C ARG A 209 -5.62 -3.89 4.12
N ASN A 210 -4.73 -4.70 4.71
CA ASN A 210 -5.08 -5.57 5.82
C ASN A 210 -5.45 -4.78 7.09
N LEU A 211 -4.69 -3.72 7.39
CA LEU A 211 -4.98 -2.82 8.50
C LEU A 211 -6.32 -2.09 8.30
N GLU A 212 -6.55 -1.53 7.12
CA GLU A 212 -7.81 -0.84 6.80
C GLU A 212 -9.02 -1.77 6.91
N ALA A 213 -8.91 -3.00 6.39
CA ALA A 213 -9.97 -4.00 6.51
C ALA A 213 -10.26 -4.36 7.98
N ALA A 214 -9.22 -4.50 8.81
CA ALA A 214 -9.38 -4.78 10.24
C ALA A 214 -10.01 -3.60 10.99
N ASP A 215 -9.63 -2.36 10.68
CA ASP A 215 -10.22 -1.14 11.25
C ASP A 215 -11.68 -0.95 10.84
N GLN A 216 -12.04 -1.27 9.59
CA GLN A 216 -13.43 -1.25 9.13
C GLN A 216 -14.27 -2.31 9.84
N ALA A 217 -13.76 -3.54 9.97
CA ALA A 217 -14.43 -4.62 10.69
C ALA A 217 -14.64 -4.28 12.17
N PHE A 218 -13.63 -3.68 12.82
CA PHE A 218 -13.73 -3.24 14.20
C PHE A 218 -14.79 -2.14 14.38
N ARG A 219 -14.81 -1.13 13.49
CA ARG A 219 -15.83 -0.06 13.53
C ARG A 219 -17.25 -0.61 13.34
N ALA A 220 -17.44 -1.55 12.41
CA ALA A 220 -18.72 -2.23 12.24
C ALA A 220 -19.14 -2.99 13.51
N ALA A 221 -18.23 -3.76 14.10
CA ALA A 221 -18.50 -4.49 15.34
C ALA A 221 -18.81 -3.57 16.54
N GLN A 222 -18.17 -2.39 16.62
CA GLN A 222 -18.51 -1.39 17.64
C GLN A 222 -19.92 -0.83 17.44
N ALA A 223 -20.31 -0.52 16.20
CA ALA A 223 -21.66 -0.05 15.90
C ALA A 223 -22.72 -1.11 16.27
N ASP A 224 -22.47 -2.38 15.93
CA ASP A 224 -23.35 -3.49 16.30
C ASP A 224 -23.46 -3.66 17.82
N LEU A 225 -22.35 -3.50 18.55
CA LEU A 225 -22.34 -3.53 20.01
C LEU A 225 -23.13 -2.36 20.62
N GLU A 226 -22.96 -1.15 20.10
CA GLU A 226 -23.73 0.02 20.56
C GLU A 226 -25.23 -0.17 20.33
N GLU A 227 -25.63 -0.72 19.18
CA GLU A 227 -27.02 -1.06 18.89
C GLU A 227 -27.55 -2.13 19.84
N ALA A 228 -26.80 -3.21 20.06
CA ALA A 228 -27.17 -4.28 20.98
C ALA A 228 -27.30 -3.77 22.43
N GLN A 229 -26.39 -2.91 22.87
CA GLN A 229 -26.45 -2.26 24.18
C GLN A 229 -27.66 -1.32 24.30
N ALA A 230 -27.97 -0.54 23.26
CA ALA A 230 -29.15 0.32 23.25
C ALA A 230 -30.43 -0.53 23.37
N LYS A 231 -30.51 -1.63 22.62
CA LYS A 231 -31.62 -2.58 22.69
C LYS A 231 -31.75 -3.22 24.07
N TYR A 232 -30.64 -3.69 24.65
CA TYR A 232 -30.61 -4.30 25.98
C TYR A 232 -31.00 -3.31 27.08
N ARG A 233 -30.48 -2.09 27.05
CA ARG A 233 -30.86 -1.01 28.01
C ARG A 233 -32.35 -0.71 27.92
N TRP A 234 -32.90 -0.70 26.71
CA TRP A 234 -34.30 -0.44 26.48
C TRP A 234 -35.19 -1.59 26.97
N THR A 235 -34.89 -2.85 26.61
CA THR A 235 -35.65 -4.02 27.10
C THR A 235 -35.53 -4.16 28.61
N GLY A 236 -34.31 -4.17 29.15
CA GLY A 236 -34.06 -4.43 30.58
C GLY A 236 -34.72 -3.42 31.54
N SER A 237 -35.07 -2.22 31.07
CA SER A 237 -35.70 -1.19 31.91
C SER A 237 -37.18 -1.44 32.25
N VAL A 238 -37.87 -2.29 31.48
CA VAL A 238 -39.32 -2.52 31.63
C VAL A 238 -39.72 -3.96 31.85
N GLU A 239 -38.81 -4.91 31.62
CA GLU A 239 -39.11 -6.34 31.64
C GLU A 239 -39.57 -6.86 33.02
N GLN A 240 -39.15 -6.20 34.10
CA GLN A 240 -39.68 -6.45 35.45
C GLN A 240 -41.20 -6.22 35.57
N TRP A 241 -41.80 -5.46 34.65
CA TRP A 241 -43.24 -5.21 34.58
C TRP A 241 -43.99 -6.13 33.62
N ARG A 242 -43.30 -7.02 32.89
CA ARG A 242 -43.93 -7.87 31.88
C ARG A 242 -45.09 -8.69 32.45
N TRP A 243 -44.90 -9.32 33.61
CA TRP A 243 -45.96 -10.10 34.27
C TRP A 243 -47.21 -9.26 34.55
N LEU A 244 -47.03 -7.97 34.86
CA LEU A 244 -48.11 -7.04 35.13
C LEU A 244 -48.78 -6.57 33.84
N VAL A 245 -48.00 -6.34 32.78
CA VAL A 245 -48.51 -6.03 31.45
C VAL A 245 -49.31 -7.21 30.88
N GLU A 246 -48.80 -8.44 30.97
CA GLU A 246 -49.49 -9.67 30.56
C GLU A 246 -50.80 -9.91 31.29
N LYS A 247 -50.91 -9.44 32.54
CA LYS A 247 -52.15 -9.53 33.32
C LYS A 247 -53.29 -8.69 32.71
N TYR A 248 -52.98 -7.57 32.07
CA TYR A 248 -53.99 -6.60 31.63
C TYR A 248 -54.08 -6.41 30.11
N PHE A 249 -52.97 -6.57 29.38
CA PHE A 249 -52.91 -6.44 27.93
C PHE A 249 -53.11 -7.80 27.24
N PRO A 250 -53.72 -7.83 26.04
CA PRO A 250 -53.71 -9.00 25.18
C PRO A 250 -52.28 -9.49 24.91
N LEU A 251 -52.06 -10.81 24.85
CA LEU A 251 -50.73 -11.40 24.69
C LEU A 251 -50.00 -10.89 23.43
N ASP A 252 -50.73 -10.61 22.35
CA ASP A 252 -50.20 -10.05 21.10
C ASP A 252 -49.84 -8.56 21.18
N ARG A 253 -50.15 -7.89 22.30
CA ARG A 253 -49.89 -6.46 22.55
C ARG A 253 -48.95 -6.21 23.73
N VAL A 254 -48.52 -7.25 24.44
CA VAL A 254 -47.62 -7.13 25.60
C VAL A 254 -46.33 -6.43 25.23
N ASP A 255 -45.69 -6.84 24.13
CA ASP A 255 -44.43 -6.22 23.72
C ASP A 255 -44.64 -4.76 23.33
N GLU A 256 -45.72 -4.45 22.61
CA GLU A 256 -46.08 -3.07 22.26
C GLU A 256 -46.26 -2.19 23.50
N ALA A 257 -46.95 -2.71 24.52
CA ALA A 257 -47.17 -2.02 25.78
C ALA A 257 -45.87 -1.76 26.55
N LEU A 258 -44.96 -2.74 26.57
CA LEU A 258 -43.63 -2.57 27.16
C LEU A 258 -42.80 -1.52 26.39
N ARG A 259 -42.97 -1.40 25.07
CA ARG A 259 -42.30 -0.35 24.26
C ARG A 259 -42.75 1.03 24.64
N VAL A 260 -44.07 1.21 24.76
CA VAL A 260 -44.66 2.47 25.20
C VAL A 260 -44.20 2.78 26.62
N MET A 261 -44.27 1.83 27.55
CA MET A 261 -43.79 2.02 28.93
C MET A 261 -42.31 2.42 29.01
N ALA A 262 -41.44 1.79 28.18
CA ALA A 262 -40.01 2.07 28.18
C ALA A 262 -39.71 3.49 27.71
N CYS A 263 -40.45 3.96 26.70
CA CYS A 263 -40.32 5.31 26.18
C CYS A 263 -40.91 6.36 27.13
N GLU A 264 -42.10 6.09 27.68
CA GLU A 264 -42.83 7.03 28.54
C GLU A 264 -42.16 7.22 29.91
N SER A 265 -41.71 6.14 30.55
CA SER A 265 -41.22 6.19 31.94
C SER A 265 -39.91 5.48 32.19
N ARG A 266 -39.37 4.74 31.20
CA ARG A 266 -38.25 3.79 31.39
C ARG A 266 -38.54 2.78 32.51
N GLY A 267 -39.81 2.39 32.64
CA GLY A 267 -40.27 1.47 33.68
C GLY A 267 -40.20 2.04 35.10
N ASN A 268 -40.12 3.36 35.27
CA ASN A 268 -40.14 3.99 36.60
C ASN A 268 -41.60 4.37 36.99
N PRO A 269 -42.23 3.68 37.96
CA PRO A 269 -43.60 3.99 38.37
C PRO A 269 -43.72 5.36 39.05
N ASN A 270 -42.59 5.93 39.49
CA ASN A 270 -42.53 7.26 40.08
C ASN A 270 -42.15 8.36 39.06
N ALA A 271 -42.07 8.04 37.77
CA ALA A 271 -41.76 9.02 36.74
C ALA A 271 -42.81 10.14 36.70
N LYS A 272 -42.34 11.38 36.71
CA LYS A 272 -43.16 12.59 36.56
C LYS A 272 -42.54 13.46 35.50
N ASN A 273 -43.34 13.89 34.52
CA ASN A 273 -42.89 14.81 33.51
C ASN A 273 -42.69 16.21 34.14
N PRO A 274 -41.55 16.88 33.92
CA PRO A 274 -41.28 18.20 34.52
C PRO A 274 -42.09 19.34 33.88
N SER A 275 -42.63 19.12 32.68
CA SER A 275 -43.33 20.13 31.87
C SER A 275 -44.83 19.87 31.73
N SER A 276 -45.32 18.71 32.17
CA SER A 276 -46.74 18.35 32.08
C SER A 276 -47.21 17.66 33.36
N THR A 277 -48.50 17.33 33.42
CA THR A 277 -49.01 16.56 34.56
C THR A 277 -48.74 15.06 34.42
N ALA A 278 -48.12 14.59 33.33
CA ALA A 278 -47.93 13.16 33.07
C ALA A 278 -47.18 12.44 34.21
N THR A 279 -47.69 11.28 34.62
CA THR A 279 -47.15 10.54 35.78
C THR A 279 -47.36 9.02 35.64
N GLY A 280 -46.41 8.25 36.17
CA GLY A 280 -46.48 6.79 36.28
C GLY A 280 -45.94 6.04 35.05
N LEU A 281 -46.13 4.72 35.02
CA LEU A 281 -45.53 3.83 34.01
C LEU A 281 -45.90 4.22 32.56
N PHE A 282 -47.16 4.58 32.32
CA PHE A 282 -47.69 5.00 31.03
C PHE A 282 -47.96 6.51 30.95
N GLN A 283 -47.35 7.30 31.85
CA GLN A 283 -47.35 8.77 31.80
C GLN A 283 -48.73 9.44 31.61
N PHE A 284 -49.72 9.01 32.38
CA PHE A 284 -51.06 9.60 32.32
C PHE A 284 -51.09 11.06 32.76
N LEU A 285 -51.64 11.93 31.91
CA LEU A 285 -52.06 13.29 32.29
C LEU A 285 -53.16 13.24 33.35
N ASP A 286 -53.18 14.24 34.23
CA ASP A 286 -54.11 14.28 35.37
C ASP A 286 -55.58 14.28 34.94
N GLY A 287 -55.91 15.08 33.92
CA GLY A 287 -57.24 15.13 33.34
C GLY A 287 -57.66 13.79 32.74
N THR A 288 -56.78 13.14 31.97
CA THR A 288 -57.06 11.82 31.36
C THR A 288 -57.28 10.77 32.44
N TRP A 289 -56.44 10.75 33.47
CA TRP A 289 -56.56 9.80 34.56
C TRP A 289 -57.86 9.93 35.35
N ALA A 290 -58.30 11.16 35.62
CA ALA A 290 -59.46 11.43 36.46
C ALA A 290 -60.72 10.71 35.96
N TRP A 291 -60.94 10.65 34.65
CA TRP A 291 -62.10 9.95 34.09
C TRP A 291 -61.77 8.48 33.71
N MET A 292 -60.57 8.21 33.17
CA MET A 292 -60.21 6.87 32.74
C MET A 292 -60.10 5.88 33.90
N SER A 293 -59.50 6.29 35.02
CA SER A 293 -59.37 5.42 36.19
C SER A 293 -60.72 4.98 36.73
N VAL A 294 -61.71 5.88 36.75
CA VAL A 294 -63.08 5.55 37.18
C VAL A 294 -63.73 4.58 36.19
N MET A 295 -63.62 4.84 34.87
CA MET A 295 -64.21 3.99 33.83
C MET A 295 -63.63 2.58 33.78
N SER A 296 -62.35 2.42 34.12
CA SER A 296 -61.68 1.12 34.19
C SER A 296 -61.83 0.42 35.54
N GLY A 297 -62.56 1.00 36.51
CA GLY A 297 -62.78 0.40 37.84
C GLY A 297 -61.64 0.62 38.85
N TRP A 298 -60.72 1.54 38.56
CA TRP A 298 -59.55 1.91 39.38
C TRP A 298 -59.69 3.30 40.02
N GLY A 299 -60.90 3.84 40.11
CA GLY A 299 -61.16 5.14 40.70
C GLY A 299 -60.63 5.23 42.14
N GLY A 300 -59.95 6.34 42.46
CA GLY A 300 -59.35 6.56 43.77
C GLY A 300 -57.92 6.01 43.93
N HIS A 301 -57.41 5.23 42.97
CA HIS A 301 -56.01 4.82 42.95
C HIS A 301 -55.08 5.93 42.47
N SER A 302 -53.82 5.88 42.92
CA SER A 302 -52.77 6.81 42.52
C SER A 302 -52.26 6.48 41.11
N ARG A 303 -51.90 7.49 40.32
CA ARG A 303 -51.16 7.30 39.05
C ARG A 303 -49.79 6.64 39.24
N LEU A 304 -49.24 6.74 40.45
CA LEU A 304 -47.97 6.13 40.83
C LEU A 304 -48.10 4.65 41.22
N ASP A 305 -49.33 4.15 41.40
CA ASP A 305 -49.60 2.73 41.60
C ASP A 305 -49.36 2.00 40.27
N PRO A 306 -48.31 1.15 40.16
CA PRO A 306 -47.94 0.52 38.90
C PRO A 306 -49.04 -0.38 38.36
N GLU A 307 -49.80 -1.04 39.23
CA GLU A 307 -50.86 -1.95 38.84
C GLU A 307 -52.06 -1.18 38.28
N ALA A 308 -52.54 -0.17 39.02
CA ALA A 308 -53.60 0.69 38.55
C ALA A 308 -53.21 1.39 37.24
N ASN A 309 -51.98 1.93 37.16
CA ASN A 309 -51.50 2.63 35.98
C ASN A 309 -51.50 1.72 34.74
N THR A 310 -51.02 0.49 34.88
CA THR A 310 -50.97 -0.51 33.80
C THR A 310 -52.38 -0.96 33.38
N ALA A 311 -53.27 -1.20 34.34
CA ALA A 311 -54.64 -1.62 34.04
C ALA A 311 -55.45 -0.53 33.32
N VAL A 312 -55.30 0.73 33.75
CA VAL A 312 -55.93 1.89 33.10
C VAL A 312 -55.36 2.09 31.69
N ALA A 313 -54.06 1.85 31.49
CA ALA A 313 -53.44 1.88 30.16
C ALA A 313 -54.01 0.81 29.22
N ALA A 314 -54.16 -0.42 29.70
CA ALA A 314 -54.79 -1.49 28.91
C ALA A 314 -56.22 -1.13 28.51
N TYR A 315 -57.01 -0.58 29.44
CA TYR A 315 -58.36 -0.12 29.16
C TYR A 315 -58.38 1.04 28.15
N LEU A 316 -57.47 2.02 28.26
CA LEU A 316 -57.38 3.13 27.32
C LEU A 316 -57.02 2.66 25.90
N MET A 317 -56.11 1.71 25.80
CA MET A 317 -55.72 1.11 24.52
C MET A 317 -56.93 0.42 23.86
N ASP A 318 -57.66 -0.42 24.61
CA ASP A 318 -58.87 -1.07 24.14
C ASP A 318 -59.99 -0.07 23.78
N PHE A 319 -60.19 0.96 24.61
CA PHE A 319 -61.12 2.06 24.32
C PHE A 319 -60.77 2.76 23.00
N SER A 320 -59.49 2.98 22.72
CA SER A 320 -59.03 3.60 21.47
C SER A 320 -59.38 2.76 20.25
N ILE A 321 -59.20 1.44 20.35
CA ILE A 321 -59.58 0.48 19.29
C ILE A 321 -61.08 0.53 19.06
N ARG A 322 -61.88 0.39 20.12
CA ARG A 322 -63.36 0.33 20.03
C ARG A 322 -63.99 1.63 19.56
N SER A 323 -63.41 2.77 19.92
CA SER A 323 -63.88 4.10 19.50
C SER A 323 -63.38 4.51 18.12
N GLY A 324 -62.46 3.75 17.51
CA GLY A 324 -61.88 4.08 16.21
C GLY A 324 -60.99 5.32 16.26
N HIS A 325 -60.21 5.49 17.34
CA HIS A 325 -59.31 6.63 17.49
C HIS A 325 -58.36 6.74 16.28
N PRO A 326 -58.14 7.93 15.68
CA PRO A 326 -57.31 8.07 14.47
C PRO A 326 -55.87 7.55 14.60
N GLY A 327 -55.34 7.56 15.83
CA GLY A 327 -54.02 7.02 16.16
C GLY A 327 -53.98 5.51 16.44
N GLY A 328 -55.09 4.78 16.29
CA GLY A 328 -55.20 3.36 16.60
C GLY A 328 -55.10 3.05 18.10
N ALA A 329 -54.67 1.82 18.42
CA ALA A 329 -54.56 1.31 19.79
C ALA A 329 -53.73 2.21 20.73
N TRP A 330 -52.72 2.88 20.20
CA TRP A 330 -51.77 3.69 20.96
C TRP A 330 -51.97 5.19 20.73
N GLY A 331 -53.14 5.61 20.26
CA GLY A 331 -53.38 6.97 19.80
C GLY A 331 -53.34 8.06 20.88
N HIS A 332 -53.38 7.68 22.16
CA HIS A 332 -53.30 8.61 23.29
C HIS A 332 -51.89 8.76 23.88
N TRP A 333 -50.91 7.99 23.40
CA TRP A 333 -49.53 8.09 23.85
C TRP A 333 -48.69 8.88 22.85
N GLU A 334 -47.73 9.63 23.39
CA GLU A 334 -46.74 10.33 22.59
C GLU A 334 -45.75 9.34 22.01
N CYS A 335 -45.31 8.39 22.85
CA CYS A 335 -44.53 7.24 22.44
C CYS A 335 -45.42 6.18 21.79
N LYS A 336 -45.04 5.72 20.60
CA LYS A 336 -45.71 4.61 19.91
C LYS A 336 -44.79 3.39 19.86
N PRO A 337 -45.36 2.17 19.81
CA PRO A 337 -44.58 0.96 19.63
C PRO A 337 -43.91 0.87 18.27
#